data_AF-A0A6P0SUA5-F1
#
_entry.id   AF-A0A6P0SUA5-F1
#
_cell.length_a   1.000
_cell.length_b   1.000
_cell.length_c   1.000
_cell.angle_alpha   90.00
_cell.angle_beta   90.00
_cell.angle_gamma   90.00
#
_symmetry.space_group_name_H-M   'P 1'
#
loop_
_entity.id
_entity.type
_entity.pdbx_description
1 polymer ?
#
loop_
_entity_poly.entity_id
_entity_poly.type
_entity_poly.pdbx_seq_one_letter_code
_entity_poly.pdbx_strand_id
1 'polypeptide(L)'
;MSKVVVLRLIGDLESDIWVTFEWRPQGKLAEGRITTQLAPNPEIAQLYSNWQQRYLNLEYIYRNPRLKPRRIYLSSKQECDQFADDLNRSLNQWLNSNHGFRRIRDKLAAQLRSNTDRNTHTRVMIQTDNPQ
;
A
#
# COMPACT_ATOMS: atom_id res chain seq x y z
N MET A 1 -11.79 -12.53 -20.17
CA MET A 1 -12.67 -11.66 -19.34
C MET A 1 -11.81 -10.92 -18.35
N SER A 2 -11.97 -9.60 -18.24
CA SER A 2 -11.24 -8.80 -17.25
C SER A 2 -11.63 -9.18 -15.82
N LYS A 3 -10.70 -9.05 -14.88
CA LYS A 3 -10.89 -9.38 -13.46
C LYS A 3 -10.91 -8.12 -12.62
N VAL A 4 -11.60 -8.18 -11.49
CA VAL A 4 -11.60 -7.14 -10.46
C VAL A 4 -11.21 -7.80 -9.15
N VAL A 5 -10.22 -7.23 -8.48
CA VAL A 5 -9.88 -7.57 -7.10
C VAL A 5 -10.09 -6.34 -6.25
N VAL A 6 -10.69 -6.52 -5.08
CA VAL A 6 -11.02 -5.44 -4.14
C VAL A 6 -10.31 -5.71 -2.83
N LEU A 7 -9.47 -4.77 -2.40
CA LEU A 7 -8.88 -4.75 -1.07
C LEU A 7 -9.56 -3.63 -0.29
N ARG A 8 -10.40 -4.00 0.68
CA ARG A 8 -11.08 -3.07 1.58
C ARG A 8 -10.39 -3.08 2.94
N LEU A 9 -10.03 -1.91 3.42
CA LEU A 9 -9.41 -1.63 4.71
C LEU A 9 -10.42 -0.78 5.49
N ILE A 10 -10.78 -1.19 6.70
CA ILE A 10 -11.71 -0.44 7.57
C ILE A 10 -11.04 -0.29 8.93
N GLY A 11 -10.93 0.94 9.41
CA GLY A 11 -10.16 1.30 10.61
C GLY A 11 -8.84 1.99 10.28
N ASP A 12 -8.00 2.16 11.30
CA ASP A 12 -6.75 2.91 11.21
C ASP A 12 -5.61 2.22 11.97
N LEU A 13 -4.43 2.84 11.98
CA LEU A 13 -3.23 2.28 12.63
C LEU A 13 -3.25 2.42 14.17
N GLU A 14 -4.13 3.27 14.71
CA GLU A 14 -4.32 3.45 16.15
C GLU A 14 -5.29 2.40 16.73
N SER A 15 -6.15 1.86 15.88
CA SER A 15 -7.14 0.83 16.16
C SER A 15 -6.91 -0.42 15.30
N ASP A 16 -7.87 -1.35 15.31
CA ASP A 16 -7.78 -2.53 14.47
C ASP A 16 -8.17 -2.21 13.02
N ILE A 17 -7.40 -2.72 12.05
CA ILE A 17 -7.78 -2.64 10.63
C ILE A 17 -8.40 -3.95 10.18
N TRP A 18 -9.68 -3.91 9.84
CA TRP A 18 -10.36 -5.00 9.16
C TRP A 18 -10.01 -5.00 7.68
N VAL A 19 -9.32 -6.05 7.24
CA VAL A 19 -8.91 -6.24 5.85
C VAL A 19 -9.80 -7.28 5.20
N THR A 20 -10.43 -6.87 4.11
CA THR A 20 -11.22 -7.73 3.24
C THR A 20 -10.60 -7.75 1.86
N PHE A 21 -10.33 -8.95 1.34
CA PHE A 21 -9.92 -9.17 -0.03
C PHE A 21 -10.97 -9.97 -0.78
N GLU A 22 -11.51 -9.43 -1.87
CA GLU A 22 -12.48 -10.08 -2.75
C GLU A 22 -11.92 -10.17 -4.18
N TRP A 23 -12.21 -11.25 -4.91
CA TRP A 23 -11.88 -11.36 -6.33
C TRP A 23 -13.08 -11.83 -7.14
N ARG A 24 -13.21 -11.30 -8.35
CA ARG A 24 -14.33 -11.59 -9.26
C ARG A 24 -14.02 -11.28 -10.72
N PRO A 25 -14.72 -11.89 -11.68
CA PRO A 25 -14.79 -11.37 -13.04
C PRO A 25 -15.51 -10.01 -13.06
N GLN A 26 -15.12 -9.15 -14.00
CA GLN A 26 -15.78 -7.86 -14.16
C GLN A 26 -17.28 -8.05 -14.45
N GLY A 27 -18.13 -7.33 -13.69
CA GLY A 27 -19.59 -7.36 -13.85
C GLY A 27 -20.29 -8.60 -13.27
N LYS A 28 -19.57 -9.47 -12.54
CA LYS A 28 -20.12 -10.67 -11.91
C LYS A 28 -19.99 -10.61 -10.38
N LEU A 29 -20.66 -11.55 -9.71
CA LEU A 29 -20.55 -11.77 -8.26
C LEU A 29 -19.14 -12.22 -7.85
N ALA A 30 -18.82 -12.04 -6.57
CA ALA A 30 -17.60 -12.52 -5.94
C ALA A 30 -17.39 -14.01 -6.15
N GLU A 31 -16.22 -14.40 -6.65
CA GLU A 31 -15.79 -15.81 -6.69
C GLU A 31 -15.28 -16.27 -5.32
N GLY A 32 -14.80 -15.33 -4.51
CA GLY A 32 -14.45 -15.60 -3.13
C GLY A 32 -13.92 -14.37 -2.41
N ARG A 33 -13.75 -14.53 -1.09
CA ARG A 33 -13.31 -13.49 -0.17
C ARG A 33 -12.40 -14.07 0.92
N ILE A 34 -11.44 -13.28 1.36
CA ILE A 34 -10.65 -13.51 2.58
C ILE A 34 -10.85 -12.30 3.47
N THR A 35 -11.18 -12.53 4.74
CA THR A 35 -11.26 -11.47 5.75
C THR A 35 -10.23 -11.76 6.84
N THR A 36 -9.53 -10.72 7.28
CA THR A 36 -8.59 -10.78 8.39
C THR A 36 -8.56 -9.45 9.12
N GLN A 37 -7.91 -9.42 10.27
CA GLN A 37 -7.73 -8.25 11.11
C GLN A 37 -6.23 -8.03 11.27
N LEU A 38 -5.78 -6.80 11.03
CA LEU A 38 -4.45 -6.34 11.38
C LEU A 38 -4.53 -5.68 12.75
N ALA A 39 -3.64 -6.09 13.65
CA ALA A 39 -3.54 -5.51 14.98
C ALA A 39 -3.01 -4.06 14.90
N PRO A 40 -3.37 -3.17 15.83
CA PRO A 40 -2.96 -1.77 15.80
C PRO A 40 -1.44 -1.64 15.78
N ASN A 41 -0.94 -0.61 15.09
CA ASN A 41 0.48 -0.27 15.09
C ASN A 41 0.70 1.25 14.94
N PRO A 42 0.55 2.00 16.04
CA PRO A 42 0.76 3.45 16.08
C PRO A 42 2.17 3.87 15.65
N GLU A 43 3.17 3.01 15.81
CA GLU A 43 4.54 3.29 15.39
C GLU A 43 4.62 3.52 13.87
N ILE A 44 3.85 2.77 13.08
CA ILE A 44 3.78 2.98 11.63
C ILE A 44 3.16 4.34 11.30
N ALA A 45 2.13 4.76 12.06
CA ALA A 45 1.51 6.08 11.87
C ALA A 45 2.50 7.21 12.18
N GLN A 46 3.32 7.04 13.22
CA GLN A 46 4.39 7.98 13.56
C GLN A 46 5.49 8.01 12.48
N LEU A 47 5.95 6.85 12.01
CA LEU A 47 6.95 6.76 10.93
C LEU A 47 6.43 7.40 9.64
N TYR A 48 5.15 7.18 9.32
CA TYR A 48 4.50 7.83 8.17
C TYR A 48 4.46 9.34 8.33
N SER A 49 4.04 9.84 9.49
CA SER A 49 3.96 11.28 9.77
C SER A 49 5.34 11.93 9.69
N ASN A 50 6.38 11.29 10.25
CA ASN A 50 7.76 11.76 10.17
C ASN A 50 8.25 11.83 8.73
N TRP A 51 8.09 10.75 7.96
CA TRP A 51 8.45 10.72 6.55
C TRP A 51 7.69 11.78 5.76
N GLN A 52 6.37 11.90 5.95
CA GLN A 52 5.53 12.86 5.24
C GLN A 52 5.98 14.30 5.50
N GLN A 53 6.27 14.66 6.76
CA GLN A 53 6.79 15.99 7.09
C GLN A 53 8.11 16.28 6.38
N ARG A 54 9.05 15.31 6.34
CA ARG A 54 10.31 15.48 5.61
C ARG A 54 10.10 15.59 4.12
N TYR A 55 9.24 14.76 3.54
CA TYR A 55 8.88 14.81 2.13
C TYR A 55 8.27 16.16 1.74
N LEU A 56 7.36 16.70 2.55
CA LEU A 56 6.72 17.99 2.30
C LEU A 56 7.70 19.17 2.45
N ASN A 57 8.70 19.03 3.31
CA ASN A 57 9.78 20.00 3.49
C ASN A 57 10.90 19.84 2.47
N LEU A 58 10.93 18.77 1.66
CA LEU A 58 11.89 18.65 0.56
C LEU A 58 11.71 19.80 -0.42
N GLU A 59 12.84 20.25 -0.94
CA GLU A 59 12.89 21.26 -1.97
C GLU A 59 12.07 20.80 -3.17
N TYR A 60 11.31 21.72 -3.76
CA TYR A 60 10.37 21.44 -4.86
C TYR A 60 11.01 20.63 -6.01
N ILE A 61 12.31 20.80 -6.24
CA ILE A 61 13.10 20.07 -7.23
C ILE A 61 13.04 18.54 -7.07
N TYR A 62 12.89 18.04 -5.85
CA TYR A 62 12.78 16.61 -5.56
C TYR A 62 11.35 16.07 -5.65
N ARG A 63 10.35 16.96 -5.60
CA ARG A 63 8.94 16.61 -5.77
C ARG A 63 8.45 16.78 -7.21
N ASN A 64 9.21 17.50 -8.05
CA ASN A 64 8.89 17.69 -9.45
C ASN A 64 9.75 16.77 -10.35
N PRO A 65 9.16 15.76 -11.00
CA PRO A 65 9.89 14.80 -11.82
C PRO A 65 10.54 15.41 -13.08
N ARG A 66 10.22 16.67 -13.43
CA ARG A 66 10.79 17.37 -14.59
C ARG A 66 12.07 18.13 -14.29
N LEU A 67 12.46 18.24 -13.02
CA LEU A 67 13.63 19.03 -12.60
C LEU A 67 14.80 18.13 -12.18
N LYS A 68 16.04 18.58 -12.41
CA LYS A 68 17.27 17.84 -12.06
C LYS A 68 17.89 18.39 -10.76
N PRO A 69 18.17 17.56 -9.75
CA PRO A 69 18.74 18.00 -8.47
C PRO A 69 20.06 18.76 -8.60
N ARG A 70 20.26 19.79 -7.76
CA ARG A 70 21.58 20.41 -7.52
C ARG A 70 22.27 19.74 -6.33
N ARG A 71 23.61 19.64 -6.35
CA ARG A 71 24.41 18.98 -5.30
C ARG A 71 24.19 19.52 -3.87
N ILE A 72 23.78 20.79 -3.73
CA ILE A 72 23.64 21.47 -2.42
C ILE A 72 22.55 20.81 -1.55
N TYR A 73 21.56 20.16 -2.16
CA TYR A 73 20.38 19.64 -1.44
C TYR A 73 20.39 18.11 -1.28
N LEU A 74 21.54 17.46 -1.54
CA LEU A 74 21.65 16.00 -1.49
C LEU A 74 21.39 15.43 -0.08
N SER A 75 21.74 16.18 0.98
CA SER A 75 21.58 15.75 2.37
C SER A 75 20.12 15.68 2.82
N SER A 76 19.31 16.70 2.51
CA SER A 76 17.87 16.73 2.81
C SER A 76 17.16 15.55 2.14
N LYS A 77 17.54 15.24 0.90
CA LYS A 77 17.04 14.07 0.17
C LYS A 77 17.45 12.77 0.84
N GLN A 78 18.73 12.59 1.18
CA GLN A 78 19.22 11.38 1.84
C GLN A 78 18.51 11.12 3.17
N GLU A 79 18.26 12.16 3.97
CA GLU A 79 17.48 12.05 5.20
C GLU A 79 16.05 11.59 4.91
N CYS A 80 15.36 12.21 3.93
CA CYS A 80 14.01 11.79 3.55
C CYS A 80 13.95 10.34 3.02
N ASP A 81 14.95 9.93 2.25
CA ASP A 81 15.07 8.56 1.73
C ASP A 81 15.26 7.56 2.90
N GLN A 82 16.06 7.90 3.91
CA GLN A 82 16.22 7.07 5.11
C GLN A 82 14.89 6.88 5.88
N PHE A 83 14.12 7.95 6.10
CA PHE A 83 12.80 7.84 6.73
C PHE A 83 11.82 6.99 5.89
N ALA A 84 11.93 7.07 4.55
CA ALA A 84 11.12 6.25 3.66
C ALA A 84 11.49 4.76 3.80
N ASP A 85 12.78 4.44 3.90
CA ASP A 85 13.27 3.08 4.07
C ASP A 85 12.85 2.48 5.41
N ASP A 86 12.90 3.27 6.49
CA ASP A 86 12.48 2.84 7.81
C ASP A 86 10.97 2.59 7.87
N LEU A 87 10.16 3.49 7.31
CA LEU A 87 8.71 3.28 7.15
C LEU A 87 8.41 2.02 6.34
N ASN A 88 9.07 1.86 5.19
CA ASN A 88 8.87 0.73 4.30
C ASN A 88 9.21 -0.60 4.99
N ARG A 89 10.32 -0.64 5.73
CA ARG A 89 10.73 -1.83 6.50
C ARG A 89 9.70 -2.18 7.57
N SER A 90 9.34 -1.22 8.42
CA SER A 90 8.40 -1.46 9.52
C SER A 90 7.00 -1.84 9.03
N LEU A 91 6.50 -1.16 7.99
CA LEU A 91 5.22 -1.49 7.36
C LEU A 91 5.22 -2.92 6.80
N ASN A 92 6.26 -3.30 6.06
CA ASN A 92 6.35 -4.66 5.51
C ASN A 92 6.49 -5.70 6.62
N GLN A 93 7.28 -5.44 7.66
CA GLN A 93 7.43 -6.37 8.77
C GLN A 93 6.08 -6.62 9.47
N TRP A 94 5.32 -5.55 9.73
CA TRP A 94 3.99 -5.65 10.35
C TRP A 94 2.98 -6.37 9.46
N LEU A 95 2.88 -6.01 8.17
CA LEU A 95 1.98 -6.69 7.24
C LEU A 95 2.32 -8.17 7.08
N ASN A 96 3.62 -8.53 7.08
CA ASN A 96 4.06 -9.91 6.91
C ASN A 96 4.03 -10.74 8.20
N SER A 97 3.96 -10.12 9.38
CA SER A 97 3.78 -10.86 10.64
C SER A 97 2.39 -11.50 10.70
N ASN A 98 1.37 -10.83 10.15
CA ASN A 98 0.00 -11.32 10.12
C ASN A 98 -0.19 -12.47 9.11
N HIS A 99 -0.61 -13.64 9.60
CA HIS A 99 -0.85 -14.81 8.73
C HIS A 99 -2.01 -14.61 7.76
N GLY A 100 -3.08 -13.93 8.17
CA GLY A 100 -4.23 -13.66 7.30
C GLY A 100 -3.87 -12.71 6.15
N PHE A 101 -3.08 -11.67 6.42
CA PHE A 101 -2.62 -10.74 5.38
C PHE A 101 -1.65 -11.40 4.40
N ARG A 102 -0.78 -12.30 4.86
CA ARG A 102 0.06 -13.12 3.97
C ARG A 102 -0.78 -13.93 2.98
N ARG A 103 -1.87 -14.57 3.45
CA ARG A 103 -2.80 -15.29 2.56
C ARG A 103 -3.45 -14.37 1.53
N ILE A 104 -3.82 -13.14 1.92
CA ILE A 104 -4.34 -12.13 0.99
C ILE A 104 -3.29 -11.78 -0.08
N ARG A 105 -2.06 -11.48 0.33
CA ARG A 105 -0.95 -11.16 -0.57
C ARG A 105 -0.70 -12.29 -1.57
N ASP A 106 -0.64 -13.53 -1.11
CA ASP A 106 -0.37 -14.68 -1.95
C ASP A 106 -1.52 -14.94 -2.94
N LYS A 107 -2.77 -14.78 -2.49
CA LYS A 107 -3.95 -14.88 -3.36
C LYS A 107 -4.01 -13.75 -4.39
N LEU A 108 -3.70 -12.52 -4.00
CA LEU A 108 -3.61 -11.36 -4.91
C LEU A 108 -2.54 -11.61 -5.97
N ALA A 109 -1.34 -12.05 -5.59
CA ALA A 109 -0.28 -12.40 -6.52
C ALA A 109 -0.71 -13.48 -7.52
N ALA A 110 -1.42 -14.52 -7.06
CA ALA A 110 -1.98 -15.54 -7.93
C ALA A 110 -3.02 -14.98 -8.92
N GLN A 111 -3.93 -14.10 -8.46
CA GLN A 111 -4.91 -13.45 -9.33
C GLN A 111 -4.24 -12.57 -10.41
N LEU A 112 -3.20 -11.81 -10.03
CA LEU A 112 -2.45 -10.98 -10.97
C LEU A 112 -1.69 -11.82 -12.00
N ARG A 113 -1.02 -12.91 -11.58
CA ARG A 113 -0.27 -13.81 -12.49
C ARG A 113 -1.15 -14.63 -13.41
N SER A 114 -2.36 -14.98 -12.96
CA SER A 114 -3.32 -15.77 -13.77
C SER A 114 -3.84 -15.02 -15.00
N ASN A 115 -3.54 -13.74 -15.13
CA ASN A 115 -3.91 -12.93 -16.28
C ASN A 115 -2.76 -12.96 -17.31
N THR A 116 -2.80 -13.95 -18.19
CA THR A 116 -1.79 -14.19 -19.24
C THR A 116 -2.21 -13.68 -20.62
N ASP A 117 -3.47 -13.29 -20.80
CA ASP A 117 -4.01 -12.76 -22.05
C ASP A 117 -3.76 -11.24 -22.13
N ARG A 118 -3.12 -10.79 -23.22
CA ARG A 118 -2.74 -9.39 -23.47
C ARG A 118 -3.95 -8.46 -23.60
N ASN A 119 -5.14 -8.99 -23.88
CA ASN A 119 -6.37 -8.21 -23.98
C ASN A 119 -7.18 -8.19 -22.68
N THR A 120 -6.74 -8.87 -21.62
CA THR A 120 -7.41 -8.86 -20.33
C THR A 120 -6.59 -8.12 -19.28
N HIS A 121 -7.29 -7.39 -18.42
CA HIS A 121 -6.67 -6.61 -17.36
C HIS A 121 -7.27 -6.99 -16.01
N THR A 122 -6.43 -6.95 -14.97
CA THR A 122 -6.89 -7.12 -13.58
C THR A 122 -6.98 -5.73 -12.97
N ARG A 123 -8.20 -5.26 -12.71
CA ARG A 123 -8.44 -4.01 -11.99
C ARG A 123 -8.28 -4.25 -10.50
N VAL A 124 -7.34 -3.56 -9.87
CA VAL A 124 -7.17 -3.55 -8.42
C VAL A 124 -7.90 -2.33 -7.86
N MET A 125 -8.84 -2.56 -6.94
CA MET A 125 -9.55 -1.50 -6.23
C MET A 125 -9.13 -1.53 -4.76
N ILE A 126 -8.60 -0.42 -4.27
CA ILE A 126 -8.36 -0.22 -2.85
C ILE A 126 -9.50 0.65 -2.31
N GLN A 127 -10.14 0.19 -1.24
CA GLN A 127 -11.24 0.89 -0.59
C GLN A 127 -10.87 1.10 0.87
N THR A 128 -11.07 2.31 1.34
CA THR A 128 -10.87 2.71 2.74
C THR A 128 -12.12 3.41 3.24
N ASP A 129 -12.38 3.33 4.54
CA ASP A 129 -13.41 4.12 5.22
C ASP A 129 -12.88 5.51 5.64
N ASN A 130 -11.57 5.73 5.56
CA ASN A 130 -10.98 7.05 5.75
C ASN A 130 -11.24 7.94 4.52
N PRO A 131 -11.98 9.07 4.66
CA PRO A 131 -12.29 9.97 3.56
C PRO A 131 -11.15 10.95 3.22
N GLN A 132 -10.06 10.96 4.00
CA GLN A 132 -8.91 11.87 3.83
C GLN A 132 -7.91 11.38 2.78
#